data_AF-A0A8X6K3I8-F1
#
_entry.id   AF-A0A8X6K3I8-F1
#
_cell.length_a   1.000
_cell.length_b   1.000
_cell.length_c   1.000
_cell.angle_alpha   90.00
_cell.angle_beta   90.00
_cell.angle_gamma   90.00
#
_symmetry.space_group_name_H-M   'P 1'
#
loop_
_entity.id
_entity.type
_entity.pdbx_description
1 polymer ?
#
loop_
_entity_poly.entity_id
_entity_poly.type
_entity_poly.pdbx_seq_one_letter_code
_entity_poly.pdbx_strand_id
1 'polypeptide(L)'
;MLIAQVLVVHLPFHENELLRYKTFGPIYGHFEGAAPLLSVADPELLRNIMVKDFQFFANRRVSFPHLFEYICKHVIRSWICNGRIDKRNEIKL
;
A
#
# COMPACT_ATOMS: atom_id res chain seq x y z
N MET A 1 -9.45 -4.56 12.67
CA MET A 1 -8.63 -4.89 11.49
C MET A 1 -8.92 -4.01 10.27
N LEU A 2 -10.17 -3.89 9.79
CA LEU A 2 -10.52 -3.04 8.63
C LEU A 2 -10.18 -1.55 8.80
N ILE A 3 -10.31 -0.99 10.01
CA ILE A 3 -10.06 0.43 10.27
C ILE A 3 -8.57 0.79 10.12
N ALA A 4 -7.67 -0.12 10.49
CA ALA A 4 -6.22 0.09 10.39
C ALA A 4 -5.74 0.12 8.93
N GLN A 5 -6.28 -0.75 8.06
CA GLN A 5 -5.98 -0.73 6.63
C GLN A 5 -6.48 0.55 5.96
N VAL A 6 -7.67 1.03 6.32
CA VAL A 6 -8.22 2.29 5.78
C VAL A 6 -7.37 3.49 6.19
N LEU A 7 -6.86 3.54 7.43
CA LEU A 7 -5.98 4.62 7.89
C LEU A 7 -4.66 4.68 7.11
N VAL A 8 -4.08 3.51 6.79
CA VAL A 8 -2.83 3.39 6.01
C VAL A 8 -3.01 3.98 4.61
N VAL A 9 -4.17 3.84 3.95
CA VAL A 9 -4.35 4.34 2.57
C VAL A 9 -4.23 5.87 2.43
N HIS A 10 -4.35 6.65 3.51
CA HIS A 10 -4.31 8.11 3.45
C HIS A 10 -2.90 8.73 3.44
N LEU A 11 -1.88 8.00 3.89
CA LEU A 11 -0.50 8.48 3.84
C LEU A 11 0.09 8.26 2.43
N PRO A 12 1.09 9.05 2.02
CA PRO A 12 1.76 8.79 0.76
C PRO A 12 2.43 7.40 0.79
N PHE A 13 2.50 6.75 -0.37
CA PHE A 13 2.90 5.34 -0.48
C PHE A 13 4.23 5.02 0.25
N HIS A 14 5.23 5.90 0.13
CA HIS A 14 6.53 5.71 0.76
C HIS A 14 6.48 5.76 2.30
N GLU A 15 5.62 6.60 2.89
CA GLU A 15 5.46 6.65 4.36
C GLU A 15 4.78 5.39 4.88
N ASN A 16 3.82 4.85 4.13
CA ASN A 16 3.16 3.59 4.47
C ASN A 16 4.11 2.40 4.44
N GLU A 17 4.92 2.29 3.38
CA GLU A 17 5.91 1.22 3.27
C GLU A 17 6.95 1.33 4.39
N LEU A 18 7.37 2.53 4.76
CA LEU A 18 8.26 2.76 5.91
C LEU A 18 7.62 2.36 7.24
N LEU A 19 6.35 2.69 7.46
CA LEU A 19 5.64 2.30 8.68
C LEU A 19 5.52 0.78 8.77
N ARG A 20 5.11 0.12 7.69
CA ARG A 20 5.00 -1.33 7.61
C ARG A 20 6.34 -2.01 7.85
N TYR A 21 7.40 -1.51 7.24
CA TYR A 21 8.76 -2.00 7.47
C TYR A 21 9.17 -1.88 8.94
N LYS A 22 8.86 -0.76 9.59
CA LYS A 22 9.17 -0.57 11.02
C LYS A 22 8.33 -1.46 11.93
N THR A 23 7.08 -1.74 11.58
CA THR A 23 6.16 -2.54 12.42
C THR A 23 6.37 -4.05 12.25
N PHE A 24 6.53 -4.53 11.01
CA PHE A 24 6.57 -5.96 10.69
C PHE A 24 7.98 -6.47 10.38
N GLY A 25 8.92 -5.56 10.15
CA GLY A 25 10.31 -5.89 9.83
C GLY A 25 10.57 -5.98 8.32
N PRO A 26 11.71 -6.59 7.94
CA PRO A 26 12.21 -6.56 6.56
C PRO A 26 11.45 -7.44 5.57
N ILE A 27 10.66 -8.39 6.04
CA ILE A 27 9.83 -9.25 5.19
C ILE A 27 8.45 -9.31 5.79
N TYR A 28 7.44 -8.89 5.04
CA TYR A 28 6.06 -8.91 5.50
C TYR A 28 5.07 -9.11 4.37
N GLY A 29 3.96 -9.79 4.69
CA GLY A 29 2.82 -9.93 3.79
C GLY A 29 1.77 -8.87 4.09
N HIS A 30 1.21 -8.28 3.04
CA HIS A 30 0.07 -7.36 3.17
C HIS A 30 -0.93 -7.58 2.03
N PHE A 31 -2.10 -7.00 2.17
CA PHE A 31 -3.12 -7.02 1.13
C PHE A 31 -3.27 -5.62 0.55
N GLU A 32 -3.22 -5.49 -0.77
CA GLU A 32 -3.69 -4.31 -1.50
C GLU A 32 -5.04 -4.67 -2.14
N GLY A 33 -6.12 -4.17 -1.54
CA GLY A 33 -7.47 -4.60 -1.91
C GLY A 33 -7.68 -6.09 -1.63
N ALA A 34 -8.01 -6.85 -2.67
CA ALA A 34 -8.18 -8.31 -2.58
C ALA A 34 -6.92 -9.10 -2.96
N ALA A 35 -5.85 -8.43 -3.40
CA ALA A 35 -4.62 -9.09 -3.83
C ALA A 35 -3.65 -9.29 -2.65
N PRO A 36 -3.26 -10.53 -2.32
CA PRO A 36 -2.17 -10.78 -1.39
C PRO A 36 -0.84 -10.39 -2.02
N LEU A 37 0.00 -9.69 -1.26
CA LEU A 37 1.31 -9.20 -1.67
C LEU A 37 2.35 -9.52 -0.59
N LEU A 38 3.57 -9.74 -1.04
CA LEU A 38 4.74 -9.93 -0.19
C LEU A 38 5.73 -8.82 -0.47
N SER A 39 6.06 -8.04 0.56
CA SER A 39 7.12 -7.03 0.52
C SER A 39 8.41 -7.61 1.09
N VAL A 40 9.50 -7.46 0.34
CA VAL A 40 10.83 -7.94 0.70
C VAL A 40 11.78 -6.74 0.67
N ALA A 41 12.37 -6.43 1.82
CA ALA A 41 13.32 -5.35 2.01
C ALA A 41 14.70 -5.81 2.51
N ASP A 42 14.92 -7.13 2.63
CA ASP A 42 16.23 -7.71 2.93
C ASP A 42 17.14 -7.62 1.68
N PRO A 43 18.29 -6.92 1.75
CA PRO A 43 19.20 -6.74 0.62
C PRO A 43 19.83 -8.03 0.11
N GLU A 44 20.12 -9.01 0.98
CA GLU A 44 20.72 -10.28 0.55
C GLU A 44 19.73 -11.11 -0.27
N LEU A 45 18.48 -11.16 0.20
CA LEU A 45 17.39 -11.84 -0.48
C LEU A 45 17.00 -11.11 -1.79
N LEU A 46 16.91 -9.78 -1.76
CA LEU A 46 16.69 -8.96 -2.95
C LEU A 46 17.76 -9.20 -4.01
N ARG A 47 19.03 -9.30 -3.64
CA ARG A 47 20.11 -9.62 -4.59
C ARG A 47 19.88 -10.98 -5.26
N ASN A 48 19.50 -12.00 -4.50
CA ASN A 48 19.23 -13.32 -5.06
C ASN A 48 18.02 -13.28 -6.02
N ILE A 49 16.92 -12.62 -5.61
CA ILE A 49 15.71 -12.47 -6.42
C ILE A 49 15.99 -11.72 -7.73
N MET A 50 16.70 -10.59 -7.65
CA MET A 50 16.93 -9.72 -8.80
C MET A 50 18.02 -10.22 -9.76
N VAL A 51 18.96 -11.06 -9.29
CA VAL A 51 20.09 -11.54 -10.10
C VAL A 51 19.90 -12.99 -10.54
N LYS A 52 19.64 -13.90 -9.60
CA LYS A 52 19.58 -15.35 -9.88
C LYS A 52 18.21 -15.76 -10.39
N ASP A 53 17.17 -15.30 -9.70
CA ASP A 53 15.80 -15.77 -9.91
C ASP A 53 14.96 -14.82 -10.76
N PHE A 54 15.59 -13.84 -11.43
CA PHE A 54 14.90 -12.82 -12.21
C PHE A 54 13.89 -13.38 -13.21
N GLN A 55 14.21 -14.54 -13.82
CA GLN A 55 13.33 -15.25 -14.76
C GLN A 55 11.96 -15.61 -14.17
N PHE A 56 11.88 -15.88 -12.86
CA PHE A 56 10.64 -16.23 -12.17
C PHE A 56 9.83 -14.99 -11.76
N PHE A 57 10.47 -13.82 -11.65
CA PHE A 57 9.87 -12.55 -11.21
C PHE A 57 9.64 -11.55 -12.36
N ALA A 58 9.62 -12.02 -13.61
CA ALA A 58 9.41 -11.15 -14.78
C ALA A 58 7.98 -10.59 -14.90
N ASN A 59 7.01 -11.13 -14.13
CA ASN A 59 5.63 -10.66 -14.14
C ASN A 59 5.51 -9.26 -13.54
N ARG A 60 5.11 -8.29 -14.37
CA ARG A 60 4.78 -6.94 -13.91
C ARG A 60 3.43 -6.95 -13.19
N ARG A 61 3.33 -6.18 -12.10
CA ARG A 61 2.06 -5.96 -11.40
C ARG A 61 1.02 -5.48 -12.42
N VAL A 62 -0.07 -6.23 -12.58
CA VAL A 62 -1.20 -5.82 -13.41
C VAL A 62 -1.92 -4.72 -12.62
N SER A 63 -1.76 -3.47 -13.04
CA SER A 63 -2.49 -2.36 -12.44
C SER A 63 -3.98 -2.61 -12.64
N PHE A 64 -4.80 -2.59 -11.59
CA PHE A 64 -6.25 -2.77 -11.70
C PHE A 64 -6.85 -1.56 -12.43
N PRO A 65 -7.10 -1.61 -13.76
CA PRO A 65 -7.20 -0.38 -14.53
C PRO A 65 -8.60 0.25 -14.48
N HIS A 66 -9.63 -0.44 -13.98
CA HIS A 66 -11.02 0.00 -14.21
C HIS A 66 -11.93 0.08 -12.97
N LEU A 67 -11.73 -0.69 -11.90
CA LEU A 67 -12.58 -0.61 -10.70
C LEU A 67 -11.99 0.26 -9.57
N PHE A 68 -10.67 0.34 -9.46
CA PHE A 68 -10.02 1.08 -8.36
C PHE A 68 -10.17 2.59 -8.53
N GLU A 69 -10.11 3.09 -9.77
CA GLU A 69 -10.27 4.52 -10.07
C GLU A 69 -11.68 5.03 -9.71
N TYR A 70 -12.72 4.20 -9.88
CA TYR A 70 -14.10 4.57 -9.58
C TYR A 70 -14.36 4.67 -8.06
N ILE A 71 -13.84 3.71 -7.29
CA ILE A 71 -13.98 3.67 -5.83
C ILE A 71 -13.16 4.81 -5.18
N CYS A 72 -11.91 5.01 -5.58
CA CYS A 72 -11.08 6.06 -5.04
C CYS A 72 -11.60 7.47 -5.39
N LYS A 73 -12.05 7.73 -6.62
CA LYS A 73 -12.56 9.07 -7.00
C LYS A 73 -13.87 9.43 -6.30
N HIS A 74 -14.79 8.47 -6.10
CA HIS A 74 -16.09 8.77 -5.50
C HIS A 74 -16.06 8.75 -3.97
N VAL A 75 -15.35 7.80 -3.37
CA VAL A 75 -15.32 7.65 -1.90
C VAL A 75 -14.39 8.70 -1.27
N ILE A 76 -13.17 8.90 -1.79
CA ILE A 76 -12.23 9.86 -1.21
C ILE A 76 -12.74 11.30 -1.37
N ARG A 77 -13.34 11.64 -2.53
CA ARG A 77 -13.96 12.96 -2.74
C ARG A 77 -15.13 13.19 -1.78
N SER A 78 -15.98 12.18 -1.57
CA SER A 78 -17.06 12.25 -0.58
C SER A 78 -16.54 12.43 0.85
N TRP A 79 -15.42 11.80 1.22
CA TRP A 79 -14.85 11.92 2.57
C TRP A 79 -14.16 13.26 2.83
N ILE A 80 -13.49 13.83 1.82
CA ILE A 80 -12.94 15.20 1.88
C ILE A 80 -14.07 16.23 1.91
N CYS A 81 -15.11 16.08 1.08
CA CYS A 81 -16.25 17.00 1.04
C CYS A 81 -17.13 16.95 2.30
N ASN A 82 -17.18 15.82 2.99
CA ASN A 82 -17.87 15.68 4.28
C ASN A 82 -17.03 16.14 5.49
N GLY A 83 -15.90 16.83 5.27
CA GLY A 83 -15.11 17.47 6.32
C GLY A 83 -14.46 16.52 7.32
N ARG A 84 -14.34 15.24 6.98
CA ARG A 84 -13.79 14.21 7.88
C ARG A 84 -12.26 14.14 7.88
N ILE A 85 -11.61 14.87 6.96
CA ILE A 85 -10.14 14.97 6.81
C ILE A 85 -9.82 16.41 6.39
N ASP A 86 -9.06 17.15 7.19
CA ASP A 86 -8.57 18.50 6.84
C ASP A 86 -7.25 18.42 6.04
N LYS A 87 -6.96 19.41 5.18
CA LYS A 87 -5.77 19.47 4.29
C LYS A 87 -4.43 19.51 5.03
N ARG A 88 -4.43 19.49 6.37
CA ARG A 88 -3.27 19.37 7.24
C ARG A 88 -3.22 18.04 8.02
N ASN A 89 -3.99 17.03 7.61
CA ASN A 89 -3.94 15.65 8.16
C ASN A 89 -4.01 15.55 9.70
N GLU A 90 -4.66 16.49 10.38
CA GLU A 90 -5.05 16.35 11.78
C GLU A 90 -6.55 16.06 11.83
N ILE A 91 -6.93 14.85 12.23
CA ILE A 91 -8.33 14.48 12.47
C ILE A 91 -8.73 15.11 13.82
N LYS A 92 -9.70 16.03 13.80
CA LYS A 92 -10.37 16.47 15.03
C LYS A 92 -11.17 15.30 15.59
N LEU A 93 -10.84 14.90 16.82
CA LEU A 93 -11.66 14.00 17.65
C LEU A 93 -13.06 14.59 17.87
#